data_AF-A0A510JBI4-F1
#
_entry.id   AF-A0A510JBI4-F1
#
_cell.length_a   1.000
_cell.length_b   1.000
_cell.length_c   1.000
_cell.angle_alpha   90.00
_cell.angle_beta   90.00
_cell.angle_gamma   90.00
#
_symmetry.space_group_name_H-M   'P 1'
#
loop_
_entity.id
_entity.type
_entity.pdbx_description
1 polymer ?
#
loop_
_entity_poly.entity_id
_entity_poly.type
_entity_poly.pdbx_seq_one_letter_code
_entity_poly.pdbx_strand_id
1 'polypeptide(L)' 'MFNMFSYLQLKGFDNSDFAKYFEKIDEMNENINKVLIENPRAVLKGIKITFLDKNKEQIHFDIDIEVVNN' A
#
# COMPACT_ATOMS: atom_id res chain seq x y z
N MET A 1 9.76 -6.75 7.26
CA MET A 1 8.68 -6.85 6.24
C MET A 1 7.81 -5.61 6.39
N PHE A 2 7.46 -4.95 5.28
CA PHE A 2 6.59 -3.77 5.30
C PHE A 2 5.18 -4.17 5.79
N ASN A 3 4.51 -3.26 6.49
CA ASN A 3 3.14 -3.46 6.98
C ASN A 3 2.24 -2.33 6.47
N MET A 4 1.42 -2.64 5.47
CA MET A 4 0.53 -1.68 4.84
C MET A 4 -0.57 -1.18 5.79
N PHE A 5 -1.11 -2.04 6.67
CA PHE A 5 -2.16 -1.65 7.62
C PHE A 5 -1.66 -0.58 8.59
N SER A 6 -0.47 -0.78 9.18
CA SER A 6 0.14 0.22 10.06
C SER A 6 0.45 1.52 9.33
N TYR A 7 0.93 1.44 8.07
CA TYR A 7 1.15 2.64 7.26
C TYR A 7 -0.15 3.42 7.01
N LEU A 8 -1.24 2.72 6.67
CA LEU A 8 -2.54 3.33 6.41
C LEU A 8 -3.17 3.93 7.67
N GLN A 9 -3.03 3.27 8.82
CA GLN A 9 -3.46 3.83 10.12
C GLN A 9 -2.80 5.19 10.38
N LEU A 10 -1.50 5.31 10.12
CA LEU A 10 -0.79 6.59 10.25
C LEU A 10 -1.24 7.65 9.23
N LYS A 11 -1.85 7.23 8.11
CA LYS A 11 -2.45 8.11 7.10
C LYS A 11 -3.93 8.42 7.37
N GLY A 12 -4.47 7.95 8.49
CA GLY A 12 -5.83 8.26 8.93
C GLY A 12 -6.90 7.27 8.48
N PHE A 13 -6.52 6.08 7.98
CA PHE A 13 -7.50 5.01 7.75
C PHE A 13 -8.04 4.50 9.09
N ASP A 14 -9.35 4.38 9.18
CA ASP A 14 -10.03 3.81 10.34
C ASP A 14 -10.48 2.36 10.09
N ASN A 15 -11.08 1.74 11.11
CA ASN A 15 -11.54 0.36 11.03
C ASN A 15 -12.64 0.14 9.98
N SER A 16 -13.42 1.17 9.65
CA SER A 16 -14.46 1.08 8.62
C SER A 16 -13.86 1.07 7.22
N ASP A 17 -12.82 1.88 6.99
CA ASP A 17 -12.04 1.83 5.74
C ASP A 17 -11.34 0.48 5.59
N PHE A 18 -10.73 -0.04 6.67
CA PHE A 18 -10.10 -1.37 6.63
C PHE A 18 -11.10 -2.47 6.32
N ALA A 19 -12.28 -2.47 6.94
CA ALA A 19 -13.31 -3.46 6.64
C ALA A 19 -13.78 -3.37 5.18
N LYS A 20 -13.88 -2.17 4.63
CA LYS A 20 -14.35 -1.95 3.25
C LYS A 20 -13.32 -2.37 2.20
N TYR A 21 -12.03 -2.18 2.46
CA TYR A 21 -10.97 -2.41 1.48
C TYR A 21 -9.99 -3.53 1.86
N PHE A 22 -10.34 -4.37 2.84
CA PHE A 22 -9.45 -5.36 3.43
C PHE A 22 -8.70 -6.18 2.38
N GLU A 23 -9.43 -6.83 1.46
CA GLU A 23 -8.85 -7.70 0.43
C GLU A 23 -7.83 -6.96 -0.43
N LYS A 24 -8.15 -5.74 -0.87
CA LYS A 24 -7.24 -4.92 -1.69
C LYS A 24 -6.00 -4.47 -0.93
N ILE A 25 -6.15 -4.14 0.36
CA ILE A 25 -5.02 -3.72 1.21
C ILE A 25 -4.12 -4.93 1.47
N ASP A 26 -4.69 -6.09 1.74
CA ASP A 26 -3.96 -7.32 2.02
C ASP A 26 -3.18 -7.80 0.78
N GLU A 27 -3.85 -7.88 -0.38
CA GLU A 27 -3.21 -8.19 -1.67
C GLU A 27 -2.04 -7.25 -1.96
N MET A 28 -2.24 -5.95 -1.73
CA MET A 28 -1.20 -4.97 -2.01
C MET A 28 -0.04 -5.03 -1.02
N ASN A 29 -0.32 -5.34 0.26
CA ASN A 29 0.71 -5.61 1.26
C ASN A 29 1.58 -6.79 0.86
N GLU A 30 0.99 -7.88 0.37
CA GLU A 30 1.74 -9.03 -0.14
C GLU A 30 2.59 -8.66 -1.36
N ASN A 31 2.01 -7.94 -2.33
CA ASN A 31 2.71 -7.53 -3.55
C ASN A 31 3.92 -6.64 -3.26
N ILE A 32 3.78 -5.64 -2.38
CA ILE A 32 4.91 -4.78 -1.96
C ILE A 32 6.00 -5.63 -1.32
N ASN A 33 5.64 -6.49 -0.38
CA ASN A 33 6.61 -7.32 0.32
C ASN A 33 7.33 -8.29 -0.61
N LYS A 34 6.63 -8.87 -1.57
CA LYS A 34 7.24 -9.72 -2.61
C LYS A 34 8.29 -8.95 -3.40
N VAL A 35 7.98 -7.75 -3.89
CA VAL A 35 8.93 -6.91 -4.64
C VAL A 35 10.16 -6.58 -3.79
N LEU A 36 9.97 -6.20 -2.52
CA LEU A 36 11.06 -5.87 -1.61
C LEU A 36 11.94 -7.09 -1.25
N ILE A 37 11.37 -8.29 -1.15
CA ILE A 37 12.12 -9.53 -0.92
C ILE A 37 12.93 -9.90 -2.16
N GLU A 38 12.31 -9.86 -3.34
CA GLU A 38 12.96 -10.21 -4.60
C GLU A 38 14.05 -9.20 -5.00
N ASN A 39 13.98 -7.96 -4.49
CA ASN A 39 14.91 -6.89 -4.78
C ASN A 39 15.49 -6.31 -3.47
N PRO A 40 16.57 -6.87 -2.91
CA PRO A 40 17.13 -6.43 -1.63
C PRO A 40 17.61 -4.97 -1.58
N ARG A 41 17.77 -4.33 -2.75
CA ARG A 41 18.16 -2.91 -2.90
C ARG A 41 16.96 -1.98 -3.14
N ALA A 42 15.75 -2.54 -3.24
CA ALA A 42 14.54 -1.77 -3.40
C ALA A 42 14.13 -1.14 -2.07
N VAL A 43 13.69 0.12 -2.13
CA VAL A 43 13.19 0.88 -0.99
C VAL A 43 11.84 1.46 -1.36
N LEU A 44 10.82 1.18 -0.53
CA LEU A 44 9.52 1.81 -0.64
C LEU A 44 9.63 3.30 -0.27
N LYS A 45 9.33 4.20 -1.22
CA LYS A 45 9.39 5.65 -1.03
C LYS A 45 8.06 6.25 -0.63
N GLY A 46 6.97 5.68 -1.13
CA GLY A 46 5.65 6.17 -0.79
C GLY A 46 4.54 5.29 -1.34
N ILE A 47 3.38 5.46 -0.72
CA ILE A 47 2.12 4.93 -1.21
C ILE A 47 1.14 6.10 -1.24
N LYS A 48 0.61 6.38 -2.42
CA LYS A 48 -0.44 7.36 -2.65
C LYS A 48 -1.76 6.63 -2.87
N ILE A 49 -2.82 7.16 -2.27
CA ILE A 49 -4.14 6.53 -2.24
C ILE A 49 -5.10 7.48 -2.95
N THR A 50 -5.87 6.96 -3.88
CA THR A 50 -6.91 7.71 -4.58
C THR A 50 -8.21 6.92 -4.62
N PHE A 51 -9.33 7.62 -4.53
CA PHE A 51 -10.66 7.04 -4.75
C PHE A 51 -11.09 7.39 -6.18
N LEU A 52 -11.43 6.37 -6.96
CA LEU A 52 -11.76 6.55 -8.38
C LEU A 52 -13.22 6.96 -8.61
N ASP A 53 -14.05 6.89 -7.58
CA ASP A 53 -15.45 7.26 -7.64
C ASP A 53 -15.86 8.13 -6.43
N LYS A 54 -17.01 8.80 -6.57
CA LYS A 54 -17.56 9.69 -5.53
C LYS A 54 -18.04 8.94 -4.29
N ASN A 55 -18.41 7.67 -4.42
CA ASN A 55 -18.89 6.81 -3.33
C ASN A 55 -17.72 6.12 -2.58
N LYS A 56 -16.48 6.38 -3.02
CA LYS A 56 -15.27 5.71 -2.57
C LYS A 56 -15.40 4.20 -2.61
N GLU A 57 -16.04 3.59 -3.61
CA GLU A 57 -16.12 2.12 -3.69
C GLU A 57 -14.82 1.53 -4.24
N GLN A 58 -14.17 2.27 -5.13
CA GLN A 58 -12.93 1.87 -5.79
C GLN A 58 -11.75 2.66 -5.22
N ILE A 59 -10.99 1.98 -4.36
CA ILE A 59 -9.67 2.43 -3.92
C ILE A 59 -8.60 2.00 -4.94
N HIS A 60 -7.67 2.92 -5.19
CA HIS A 60 -6.48 2.73 -6.02
C HIS A 60 -5.24 3.14 -5.25
N PHE A 61 -4.18 2.34 -5.39
CA PHE A 61 -2.89 2.53 -4.72
C PHE A 61 -1.79 2.73 -5.76
N ASP A 62 -1.19 3.91 -5.75
CA ASP A 62 0.03 4.23 -6.48
C ASP A 62 1.22 3.98 -5.55
N ILE A 63 2.11 3.07 -5.93
CA ILE A 63 3.25 2.66 -5.11
C ILE A 63 4.54 3.08 -5.78
N ASP A 64 5.36 3.81 -5.04
CA ASP A 64 6.67 4.26 -5.47
C ASP A 64 7.76 3.44 -4.77
N ILE A 65 8.49 2.65 -5.56
CA ILE A 65 9.61 1.82 -5.12
C ILE A 65 10.83 2.20 -5.96
N GLU A 66 11.90 2.60 -5.29
CA GLU A 66 13.17 2.94 -5.92
C GLU A 66 14.18 1.82 -5.70
N VAL A 67 14.91 1.45 -6.75
CA VAL A 67 16.06 0.54 -6.64
C VAL A 67 17.32 1.37 -6.49
N VAL A 68 17.96 1.28 -5.32
CA VAL A 68 19.19 2.04 -5.04
C VAL A 68 20.37 1.32 -5.68
N ASN A 69 20.97 1.93 -6.70
CA ASN A 69 22.25 1.53 -7.27
C ASN A 69 23.35 2.40 -6.70
N ASN A 70 24.33 1.79 -6.02
CA ASN A 70 25.57 2.45 -5.62
C ASN A 70 26.46 2.72 -6.82
#